data_AF-M5U203-F1
#
_entry.id   AF-M5U203-F1
#
_cell.length_a   1.000
_cell.length_b   1.000
_cell.length_c   1.000
_cell.angle_alpha   90.00
_cell.angle_beta   90.00
_cell.angle_gamma   90.00
#
_symmetry.space_group_name_H-M   'P 1'
#
loop_
_entity.id
_entity.type
_entity.pdbx_description
1 polymer ?
#
loop_
_entity_poly.entity_id
_entity_poly.type
_entity_poly.pdbx_seq_one_letter_code
_entity_poly.pdbx_strand_id
1 'polypeptide(L)'
;MEVKINDGGNSGVYFRTTRKPGFMDGYEAQVDSTHRDPIRTGSLYGFCHVYRQLVKPDTWFTYEIEVADSVWRGREMTRIRVTVDGVELYEYMDFDKTYPAGHFAFQQHDPGSKVQIRKVEVMPLEDPVK
;
A
#
# COMPACT_ATOMS: atom_id res chain seq x y z
N MET A 1 1.04 -3.95 -9.47
CA MET A 1 1.12 -5.41 -9.17
C MET A 1 -0.27 -6.02 -9.23
N GLU A 2 -0.37 -7.35 -9.29
CA GLU A 2 -1.65 -8.07 -9.12
C GLU A 2 -1.62 -8.88 -7.82
N VAL A 3 -2.71 -8.76 -7.04
CA VAL A 3 -2.83 -9.39 -5.72
C VAL A 3 -4.15 -10.16 -5.62
N LYS A 4 -4.15 -11.25 -4.88
CA LYS A 4 -5.34 -12.00 -4.47
C LYS A 4 -5.15 -12.46 -3.04
N ILE A 5 -6.19 -12.33 -2.22
CA ILE A 5 -6.21 -12.82 -0.85
C ILE A 5 -7.46 -13.68 -0.62
N ASN A 6 -7.34 -14.75 0.17
CA ASN A 6 -8.47 -15.61 0.50
C ASN A 6 -9.48 -14.92 1.43
N ASP A 7 -10.68 -15.50 1.51
CA ASP A 7 -11.66 -15.11 2.53
C ASP A 7 -11.08 -15.18 3.95
N GLY A 8 -11.26 -14.11 4.72
CA GLY A 8 -10.73 -13.94 6.07
C GLY A 8 -9.22 -13.71 6.14
N GLY A 9 -8.51 -13.57 5.02
CA GLY A 9 -7.08 -13.30 4.99
C GLY A 9 -6.73 -11.83 5.25
N ASN A 10 -5.56 -11.60 5.86
CA ASN A 10 -4.98 -10.29 6.09
C ASN A 10 -3.51 -10.27 5.63
N SER A 11 -3.15 -9.24 4.88
CA SER A 11 -1.82 -9.03 4.34
C SER A 11 -1.62 -7.53 4.10
N GLY A 12 -0.42 -7.16 3.67
CA GLY A 12 -0.06 -5.79 3.36
C GLY A 12 1.12 -5.74 2.40
N VAL A 13 1.15 -4.71 1.58
CA VAL A 13 2.31 -4.36 0.77
C VAL A 13 3.01 -3.19 1.44
N TYR A 14 4.21 -3.46 1.92
CA TYR A 14 5.04 -2.46 2.57
C TYR A 14 6.01 -1.83 1.58
N PHE A 15 6.25 -0.54 1.75
CA PHE A 15 7.22 0.22 0.97
C PHE A 15 7.92 1.24 1.85
N ARG A 16 9.11 1.67 1.40
CA ARG A 16 9.99 2.55 2.18
C ARG A 16 10.38 1.95 3.54
N THR A 17 10.57 0.63 3.55
CA THR A 17 10.96 -0.13 4.74
C THR A 17 12.48 -0.23 4.89
N THR A 18 12.96 -0.60 6.08
CA THR A 18 14.31 -1.18 6.20
C THR A 18 14.38 -2.58 5.57
N ARG A 19 15.59 -3.16 5.49
CA ARG A 19 15.82 -4.47 4.83
C ARG A 19 15.20 -5.66 5.56
N LYS A 20 14.88 -5.53 6.85
CA LYS A 20 14.25 -6.57 7.68
C LYS A 20 13.10 -5.94 8.49
N PRO A 21 11.99 -5.59 7.82
CA PRO A 21 10.94 -4.85 8.47
C PRO A 21 10.18 -5.68 9.49
N GLY A 22 9.75 -5.01 10.56
CA GLY A 22 8.62 -5.44 11.39
C GLY A 22 7.34 -4.73 10.95
N PHE A 23 6.24 -4.94 11.68
CA PHE A 23 4.91 -4.40 11.34
C PHE A 23 4.77 -2.86 11.40
N MET A 24 5.76 -2.15 11.95
CA MET A 24 5.73 -0.67 12.06
C MET A 24 6.82 0.01 11.23
N ASP A 25 7.48 -0.73 10.33
CA ASP A 25 8.60 -0.24 9.52
C ASP A 25 8.20 -0.04 8.06
N GLY A 26 8.02 1.23 7.68
CA GLY A 26 7.56 1.65 6.37
C GLY A 26 6.05 1.88 6.33
N TYR A 27 5.58 2.36 5.17
CA TYR A 27 4.16 2.50 4.91
C TYR A 27 3.56 1.16 4.51
N GLU A 28 2.33 0.89 4.92
CA GLU A 28 1.59 -0.32 4.57
C GLU A 28 0.37 0.03 3.70
N ALA A 29 0.39 -0.44 2.46
CA ALA A 29 -0.79 -0.49 1.62
C ALA A 29 -1.54 -1.80 1.92
N GLN A 30 -2.69 -1.68 2.58
CA GLN A 30 -3.46 -2.79 3.13
C GLN A 30 -3.94 -3.75 2.03
N VAL A 31 -3.97 -5.05 2.34
CA VAL A 31 -4.59 -6.10 1.52
C VAL A 31 -5.53 -6.92 2.41
N ASP A 32 -6.83 -6.60 2.36
CA ASP A 32 -7.87 -7.28 3.11
C ASP A 32 -9.24 -7.08 2.44
N SER A 33 -9.98 -8.18 2.26
CA SER A 33 -11.36 -8.17 1.74
C SER A 33 -12.43 -8.36 2.82
N THR A 34 -12.21 -9.26 3.78
CA THR A 34 -13.24 -9.79 4.69
C THR A 34 -12.74 -10.15 6.08
N HIS A 35 -11.47 -9.89 6.42
CA HIS A 35 -10.94 -10.16 7.75
C HIS A 35 -11.69 -9.34 8.82
N ARG A 36 -11.51 -9.73 10.09
CA ARG A 36 -12.16 -9.05 11.23
C ARG A 36 -11.70 -7.61 11.44
N ASP A 37 -10.51 -7.26 10.97
CA ASP A 37 -10.05 -5.89 10.92
C ASP A 37 -10.94 -5.11 9.94
N PRO A 38 -11.53 -3.96 10.29
CA PRO A 38 -12.36 -3.21 9.35
C PRO A 38 -11.57 -2.49 8.24
N ILE A 39 -10.25 -2.36 8.34
CA ILE A 39 -9.41 -1.61 7.39
C ILE A 39 -9.15 -2.47 6.15
N ARG A 40 -9.67 -2.06 4.99
CA ARG A 40 -9.70 -2.87 3.76
C ARG A 40 -8.60 -2.53 2.77
N THR A 41 -8.46 -3.39 1.77
CA THR A 41 -7.65 -3.15 0.56
C THR A 41 -7.85 -1.74 0.05
N GLY A 42 -6.73 -1.09 -0.30
CA GLY A 42 -6.70 0.29 -0.74
C GLY A 42 -6.48 1.30 0.39
N SER A 43 -6.41 0.85 1.65
CA SER A 43 -6.00 1.73 2.76
C SER A 43 -4.49 1.90 2.82
N LEU A 44 -4.05 3.05 3.30
CA LEU A 44 -2.71 3.31 3.80
C LEU A 44 -2.79 3.16 5.33
N TYR A 45 -2.42 1.98 5.83
CA TYR A 45 -2.70 1.58 7.21
C TYR A 45 -2.02 2.54 8.20
N GLY A 46 -2.81 3.05 9.15
CA GLY A 46 -2.38 4.09 10.11
C GLY A 46 -2.51 5.54 9.62
N PHE A 47 -2.79 5.78 8.34
CA PHE A 47 -2.78 7.13 7.73
C PHE A 47 -4.08 7.50 7.01
N CYS A 48 -4.58 6.63 6.13
CA CYS A 48 -5.79 6.85 5.34
C CYS A 48 -6.56 5.54 5.16
N HIS A 49 -7.78 5.45 5.71
CA HIS A 49 -8.52 4.20 5.78
C HIS A 49 -9.66 4.12 4.77
N VAL A 50 -9.77 2.96 4.14
CA VAL A 50 -10.91 2.51 3.33
C VAL A 50 -11.60 1.39 4.09
N TYR A 51 -12.88 1.58 4.43
CA TYR A 51 -13.65 0.58 5.20
C TYR A 51 -14.58 -0.28 4.33
N ARG A 52 -14.94 0.20 3.14
CA ARG A 52 -15.78 -0.54 2.20
C ARG A 52 -14.97 -1.63 1.50
N GLN A 53 -15.60 -2.77 1.25
CA GLN A 53 -14.99 -3.81 0.41
C GLN A 53 -14.94 -3.33 -1.05
N LEU A 54 -13.73 -3.18 -1.58
CA LEU A 54 -13.50 -2.83 -2.99
C LEU A 54 -13.33 -4.08 -3.86
N VAL A 55 -12.73 -5.12 -3.30
CA VAL A 55 -12.37 -6.35 -3.99
C VAL A 55 -12.95 -7.54 -3.22
N LYS A 56 -13.46 -8.53 -3.94
CA LYS A 56 -13.98 -9.77 -3.34
C LYS A 56 -12.82 -10.67 -2.91
N PRO A 57 -12.99 -11.50 -1.87
CA PRO A 57 -12.02 -12.54 -1.56
C PRO A 57 -11.84 -13.49 -2.76
N ASP A 58 -10.67 -14.12 -2.82
CA ASP A 58 -10.30 -15.10 -3.86
C ASP A 58 -10.40 -14.56 -5.30
N THR A 59 -10.35 -13.24 -5.46
CA THR A 59 -10.38 -12.54 -6.75
C THR A 59 -9.09 -11.77 -6.97
N TRP A 60 -8.51 -11.88 -8.17
CA TRP A 60 -7.36 -11.06 -8.55
C TRP A 60 -7.80 -9.63 -8.82
N PHE A 61 -7.04 -8.67 -8.30
CA PHE A 61 -7.20 -7.24 -8.55
C PHE A 61 -5.85 -6.60 -8.90
N THR A 62 -5.88 -5.47 -9.62
CA THR A 62 -4.67 -4.65 -9.81
C THR A 62 -4.52 -3.68 -8.65
N TYR A 63 -3.31 -3.60 -8.13
CA TYR A 63 -2.95 -2.69 -7.05
C TYR A 63 -1.74 -1.86 -7.46
N GLU A 64 -1.91 -0.54 -7.47
CA GLU A 64 -0.88 0.41 -7.84
C GLU A 64 -0.68 1.43 -6.72
N ILE A 65 0.60 1.66 -6.41
CA ILE A 65 1.07 2.54 -5.35
C ILE A 65 2.14 3.42 -5.99
N GLU A 66 1.83 4.70 -6.20
CA GLU A 66 2.78 5.70 -6.69
C GLU A 66 3.31 6.50 -5.49
N VAL A 67 4.64 6.59 -5.36
CA VAL A 67 5.27 7.25 -4.22
C VAL A 67 6.36 8.19 -4.71
N ALA A 68 6.22 9.47 -4.44
CA ALA A 68 7.19 10.49 -4.83
C ALA A 68 7.38 11.52 -3.71
N ASP A 69 8.62 11.94 -3.45
CA ASP A 69 8.83 13.19 -2.71
C ASP A 69 8.39 14.36 -3.61
N SER A 70 7.76 15.39 -3.04
CA SER A 70 7.25 16.53 -3.79
C SER A 70 7.23 17.81 -2.94
N VAL A 71 6.92 18.95 -3.56
CA VAL A 71 6.74 20.22 -2.88
C VAL A 71 5.30 20.68 -3.10
N TRP A 72 4.53 20.79 -2.01
CA TRP A 72 3.18 21.33 -2.05
C TRP A 72 3.11 22.64 -1.27
N ARG A 73 2.74 23.72 -1.97
CA ARG A 73 2.67 25.08 -1.41
C ARG A 73 3.94 25.49 -0.64
N GLY A 74 5.11 25.17 -1.22
CA GLY A 74 6.42 25.50 -0.64
C GLY A 74 6.86 24.60 0.52
N ARG A 75 6.14 23.52 0.82
CA ARG A 75 6.51 22.53 1.85
C ARG A 75 6.84 21.20 1.21
N GLU A 76 7.99 20.64 1.55
CA GLU A 76 8.36 19.27 1.17
C GLU A 76 7.42 18.26 1.83
N MET A 77 7.15 17.17 1.11
CA MET A 77 6.28 16.07 1.57
C MET A 77 6.57 14.80 0.77
N THR A 78 6.11 13.66 1.28
CA THR A 78 5.96 12.41 0.52
C THR A 78 4.52 12.31 0.03
N ARG A 79 4.35 12.20 -1.28
CA ARG A 79 3.06 11.99 -1.96
C ARG A 79 2.87 10.50 -2.23
N ILE A 80 1.74 9.96 -1.79
CA ILE A 80 1.38 8.55 -1.97
C ILE A 80 0.01 8.48 -2.63
N ARG A 81 -0.06 7.96 -3.85
CA ARG A 81 -1.33 7.70 -4.55
C ARG A 81 -1.62 6.21 -4.55
N VAL A 82 -2.87 5.87 -4.25
CA VAL A 82 -3.33 4.49 -4.17
C VAL A 82 -4.46 4.25 -5.18
N THR A 83 -4.25 3.26 -6.05
CA THR A 83 -5.18 2.90 -7.13
C THR A 83 -5.49 1.41 -7.08
N VAL A 84 -6.78 1.06 -7.12
CA VAL A 84 -7.28 -0.33 -7.13
C VAL A 84 -8.16 -0.54 -8.36
N ASP A 85 -7.87 -1.56 -9.16
CA ASP A 85 -8.59 -1.89 -10.40
C ASP A 85 -8.71 -0.68 -11.37
N GLY A 86 -7.65 0.12 -11.45
CA GLY A 86 -7.60 1.33 -12.29
C GLY A 86 -8.38 2.53 -11.74
N VAL A 87 -9.01 2.41 -10.57
CA VAL A 87 -9.68 3.51 -9.89
C VAL A 87 -8.76 4.09 -8.83
N GLU A 88 -8.32 5.34 -9.04
CA GLU A 88 -7.62 6.12 -8.01
C GLU A 88 -8.57 6.35 -6.83
N LEU A 89 -8.13 5.95 -5.63
CA LEU A 89 -8.92 6.10 -4.41
C LEU A 89 -8.66 7.44 -3.74
N TYR A 90 -7.39 7.82 -3.64
CA TYR A 90 -6.93 9.06 -3.03
C TYR A 90 -5.44 9.30 -3.30
N GLU A 91 -5.03 10.53 -2.96
CA GLU A 91 -3.65 10.93 -2.78
C GLU A 91 -3.44 11.35 -1.31
N TYR A 92 -2.51 10.70 -0.61
CA TYR A 92 -2.11 11.03 0.75
C TYR A 92 -0.86 11.89 0.74
N MET A 93 -0.87 12.92 1.59
CA MET A 93 0.19 13.91 1.66
C MET A 93 0.89 13.87 3.02
N ASP A 94 2.03 13.19 3.08
CA ASP A 94 2.82 13.11 4.30
C ASP A 94 3.86 14.23 4.38
N PHE A 95 3.54 15.28 5.12
CA PHE A 95 4.46 16.40 5.38
C PHE A 95 5.54 16.06 6.42
N ASP A 96 5.35 15.03 7.22
CA ASP A 96 6.34 14.59 8.22
C ASP A 96 7.42 13.71 7.58
N LYS A 97 7.20 13.28 6.32
CA LYS A 97 8.09 12.37 5.58
C LYS A 97 8.43 11.15 6.43
N THR A 98 7.41 10.56 7.06
CA THR A 98 7.47 9.57 8.14
C THR A 98 8.47 8.46 7.85
N TYR A 99 8.46 7.95 6.62
CA TYR A 99 9.43 6.95 6.17
C TYR A 99 10.24 7.43 4.94
N PRO A 100 11.58 7.38 5.00
CA PRO A 100 12.47 7.74 3.89
C PRO A 100 12.54 6.65 2.82
N ALA A 101 13.33 6.86 1.76
CA ALA A 101 13.56 5.84 0.74
C ALA A 101 14.05 4.50 1.36
N GLY A 102 13.58 3.38 0.83
CA GLY A 102 13.81 2.06 1.42
C GLY A 102 13.43 0.91 0.49
N HIS A 103 13.07 -0.22 1.07
CA HIS A 103 12.75 -1.45 0.35
C HIS A 103 11.23 -1.62 0.20
N PHE A 104 10.86 -2.59 -0.64
CA PHE A 104 9.52 -3.15 -0.70
C PHE A 104 9.48 -4.46 0.07
N ALA A 105 8.36 -4.76 0.72
CA ALA A 105 8.12 -6.04 1.38
C ALA A 105 6.66 -6.47 1.25
N PHE A 106 6.43 -7.78 1.31
CA PHE A 106 5.10 -8.36 1.34
C PHE A 106 4.89 -9.07 2.67
N GLN A 107 3.78 -8.77 3.31
CA GLN A 107 3.47 -9.26 4.64
C GLN A 107 2.64 -10.55 4.56
N GLN A 108 3.01 -11.53 5.38
CA GLN A 108 2.21 -12.72 5.67
C GLN A 108 1.81 -12.63 7.16
N HIS A 109 0.60 -12.17 7.45
CA HIS A 109 0.22 -11.73 8.81
C HIS A 109 -0.29 -12.88 9.69
N ASP A 110 -1.49 -13.40 9.40
CA ASP A 110 -2.17 -14.35 10.28
C ASP A 110 -2.03 -15.81 9.82
N PRO A 111 -2.04 -16.78 10.77
CA PRO A 111 -2.27 -18.18 10.44
C PRO A 111 -3.57 -18.34 9.63
N GLY A 112 -3.49 -19.06 8.50
CA GLY A 112 -4.63 -19.26 7.60
C GLY A 112 -4.78 -18.19 6.52
N SER A 113 -4.11 -17.04 6.63
CA SER A 113 -4.02 -16.09 5.51
C SER A 113 -3.23 -16.70 4.35
N LYS A 114 -3.77 -16.56 3.14
CA LYS A 114 -3.18 -17.02 1.89
C LYS A 114 -3.24 -15.85 0.91
N VAL A 115 -2.12 -15.13 0.80
CA VAL A 115 -1.93 -14.10 -0.21
C VAL A 115 -1.20 -14.69 -1.41
N GLN A 116 -1.64 -14.31 -2.61
CA GLN A 116 -1.00 -14.64 -3.87
C GLN A 116 -0.68 -13.33 -4.60
N ILE A 117 0.55 -13.19 -5.06
CA ILE A 117 1.06 -11.97 -5.68
C ILE A 117 1.74 -12.35 -6.98
N ARG A 118 1.46 -11.59 -8.05
CA ARG A 118 2.11 -11.78 -9.36
C ARG A 118 2.25 -10.45 -10.09
N LYS A 119 3.03 -10.45 -11.17
CA LYS A 119 3.31 -9.28 -12.00
C LYS A 119 3.74 -8.08 -11.14
N VAL A 120 4.73 -8.30 -10.30
CA VAL A 120 5.33 -7.24 -9.48
C VAL A 120 6.32 -6.49 -10.37
N GLU A 121 5.98 -5.25 -10.68
CA GLU A 121 6.74 -4.38 -11.57
C GLU A 121 6.98 -3.07 -10.84
N VAL A 122 8.15 -2.47 -11.09
CA VAL A 122 8.55 -1.21 -10.48
C VAL A 122 8.99 -0.28 -11.59
N MET A 123 8.42 0.92 -11.60
CA MET A 123 8.82 2.00 -12.48
C MET A 123 9.43 3.12 -11.62
N PRO A 124 10.73 3.39 -11.74
CA PRO A 124 11.33 4.58 -11.14
C PRO A 124 10.63 5.83 -11.69
N LEU A 125 10.21 6.72 -10.80
CA LEU A 125 9.66 8.01 -11.18
C LEU A 125 10.79 9.01 -11.38
N GLU A 126 10.61 9.97 -12.28
CA GLU A 126 11.54 11.08 -12.40
C GLU A 126 11.53 11.91 -11.11
N ASP A 127 12.71 12.39 -10.71
CA ASP A 127 12.79 13.36 -9.62
C ASP A 127 11.95 14.59 -9.99
N PRO A 128 11.19 15.19 -9.05
CA PRO A 128 10.57 16.47 -9.30
C PRO A 128 11.66 17.45 -9.75
N VAL A 129 11.46 18.06 -10.92
CA VAL A 129 12.36 19.11 -11.42
C VAL A 129 12.50 20.15 -10.32
N LYS A 130 13.73 20.32 -9.83
CA LYS A 130 14.09 21.30 -8.79
C LYS A 130 13.79 22.73 -9.22
#